data_AF-A0A9E0TNV9-F1
#
_entry.id   AF-A0A9E0TNV9-F1
#
_cell.length_a   1.000
_cell.length_b   1.000
_cell.length_c   1.000
_cell.angle_alpha   90.00
_cell.angle_beta   90.00
_cell.angle_gamma   90.00
#
_symmetry.space_group_name_H-M   'P 1'
#
loop_
_entity.id
_entity.type
_entity.pdbx_description
1 polymer ?
#
loop_
_entity_poly.entity_id
_entity_poly.type
_entity_poly.pdbx_seq_one_letter_code
_entity_poly.pdbx_strand_id
1 'polypeptide(L)'
;MSADPNAAFDHTVLDLIDHSPTGAVPATPAYQDALKRLYASHQAYASADHKNGHVTVRSLAAAPSFLAANLADFMAGQIDADALEPNNAIYDRYVQSLPAALRARAESFRIPVAGKVAHHRAKHGAAVVHDPLHTLFLVPGAGPNPGLPGNYLHGSVFHVGPSLEAGAWAVHVHDSDDGAALFETPALADALATMQDVIASAPFHLEELGALGFRRN
;
A
#
# COMPACT_ATOMS: atom_id res chain seq x y z
N MET A 1 35.27 -11.06 -4.46
CA MET A 1 34.01 -10.74 -3.77
C MET A 1 34.06 -11.43 -2.42
N SER A 2 34.12 -10.67 -1.32
CA SER A 2 34.07 -11.25 0.03
C SER A 2 32.63 -11.70 0.27
N ALA A 3 32.42 -12.95 0.67
CA ALA A 3 31.11 -13.39 1.15
C ALA A 3 30.74 -12.54 2.39
N ASP A 4 29.49 -12.06 2.46
CA ASP A 4 28.99 -11.36 3.64
C ASP A 4 29.05 -12.33 4.84
N PRO A 5 29.85 -12.04 5.88
CA PRO A 5 30.00 -12.92 7.02
C PRO A 5 28.69 -13.15 7.80
N ASN A 6 27.68 -12.29 7.62
CA ASN A 6 26.41 -12.37 8.34
C ASN A 6 25.32 -13.14 7.58
N ALA A 7 25.52 -13.43 6.30
CA ALA A 7 24.45 -13.92 5.42
C ALA A 7 23.75 -15.19 5.93
N ALA A 8 24.50 -16.16 6.47
CA ALA A 8 23.93 -17.40 7.00
C ALA A 8 23.06 -17.17 8.25
N PHE A 9 23.50 -16.26 9.12
CA PHE A 9 22.74 -15.91 10.32
C PHE A 9 21.50 -15.09 9.96
N ASP A 10 21.63 -14.11 9.08
CA ASP A 10 20.52 -13.29 8.61
C ASP A 10 19.43 -14.15 7.92
N HIS A 11 19.82 -15.17 7.14
CA HIS A 11 18.88 -16.14 6.58
C HIS A 11 18.15 -16.96 7.66
N THR A 12 18.87 -17.39 8.70
CA THR A 12 18.27 -18.10 9.84
C THR A 12 17.24 -17.22 10.56
N VAL A 13 17.50 -15.92 10.68
CA VAL A 13 16.56 -14.97 11.30
C VAL A 13 15.31 -14.80 10.43
N LEU A 14 15.46 -14.70 9.09
CA LEU A 14 14.31 -14.65 8.18
C LEU A 14 13.44 -15.92 8.29
N ASP A 15 14.05 -17.10 8.32
CA ASP A 15 13.30 -18.34 8.51
C ASP A 15 12.61 -18.38 9.87
N LEU A 16 13.25 -17.89 10.93
CA LEU A 16 12.62 -17.82 12.25
C LEU A 16 11.39 -16.90 12.26
N ILE A 17 11.46 -15.76 11.58
CA ILE A 17 10.32 -14.85 11.43
C ILE A 17 9.16 -15.57 10.73
N ASP A 18 9.41 -16.24 9.60
CA ASP A 18 8.37 -16.90 8.80
C ASP A 18 7.71 -18.09 9.50
N HIS A 19 8.45 -18.82 10.35
CA HIS A 19 7.88 -19.93 11.13
C HIS A 19 7.17 -19.46 12.41
N SER A 20 7.31 -18.19 12.79
CA SER A 20 6.71 -17.62 13.98
C SER A 20 5.32 -17.06 13.67
N PRO A 21 4.24 -17.50 14.35
CA PRO A 21 2.89 -16.98 14.11
C PRO A 21 2.76 -15.47 14.31
N THR A 22 3.67 -14.85 15.07
CA THR A 22 3.70 -13.41 15.35
C THR A 22 4.96 -12.74 14.84
N GLY A 23 5.79 -13.44 14.06
CA GLY A 23 7.07 -12.91 13.59
C GLY A 23 8.08 -12.59 14.69
N ALA A 24 7.97 -13.23 15.85
CA ALA A 24 8.82 -12.97 17.00
C ALA A 24 10.23 -13.54 16.81
N VAL A 25 11.25 -12.79 17.21
CA VAL A 25 12.64 -13.24 17.31
C VAL A 25 13.20 -13.00 18.72
N PRO A 26 14.23 -13.73 19.16
CA PRO A 26 14.90 -13.50 20.43
C PRO A 26 15.38 -12.05 20.61
N ALA A 27 15.15 -11.48 21.80
CA ALA A 27 15.56 -10.12 22.13
C ALA A 27 17.05 -10.01 22.55
N THR A 28 17.95 -10.74 21.88
CA THR A 28 19.39 -10.68 22.16
C THR A 28 20.10 -9.73 21.19
N PRO A 29 21.26 -9.15 21.54
CA PRO A 29 21.95 -8.17 20.69
C PRO A 29 22.22 -8.68 19.26
N ALA A 30 22.59 -9.96 19.11
CA ALA A 30 22.87 -10.55 17.80
C ALA A 30 21.64 -10.52 16.86
N TYR A 31 20.46 -10.87 17.37
CA TYR A 31 19.22 -10.84 16.58
C TYR A 31 18.78 -9.41 16.29
N GLN A 32 18.97 -8.48 17.23
CA GLN A 32 18.66 -7.07 17.00
C GLN A 32 19.57 -6.46 15.92
N ASP A 33 20.84 -6.82 15.88
CA ASP A 33 21.76 -6.35 14.85
C ASP A 33 21.46 -7.00 13.49
N ALA A 34 21.03 -8.27 13.45
CA ALA A 34 20.54 -8.91 12.24
C ALA A 34 19.26 -8.22 11.71
N LEU A 35 18.28 -7.94 12.57
CA LEU A 35 17.08 -7.20 12.18
C LEU A 35 17.40 -5.84 11.58
N LYS A 36 18.32 -5.07 12.19
CA LYS A 36 18.75 -3.78 11.63
C LYS A 36 19.30 -3.93 10.21
N ARG A 37 20.13 -4.94 9.96
CA ARG A 37 20.66 -5.22 8.61
C ARG A 37 19.55 -5.62 7.64
N LEU A 38 18.66 -6.52 8.05
CA LEU A 38 17.53 -6.98 7.25
C LEU A 38 16.54 -5.86 6.92
N TYR A 39 16.36 -4.90 7.81
CA TYR A 39 15.52 -3.71 7.58
C TYR A 39 16.23 -2.77 6.60
N ALA A 40 17.52 -2.52 6.79
CA ALA A 40 18.31 -1.70 5.88
C ALA A 40 18.44 -2.29 4.47
N SER A 41 18.29 -3.62 4.32
CA SER A 41 18.27 -4.32 3.04
C SER A 41 16.86 -4.65 2.53
N HIS A 42 15.81 -4.14 3.18
CA HIS A 42 14.41 -4.33 2.78
C HIS A 42 13.98 -5.81 2.70
N GLN A 43 14.62 -6.68 3.48
CA GLN A 43 14.30 -8.11 3.56
C GLN A 43 13.29 -8.45 4.65
N ALA A 44 13.12 -7.57 5.63
CA ALA A 44 12.10 -7.68 6.66
C ALA A 44 11.56 -6.30 7.06
N TYR A 45 10.34 -6.29 7.61
CA TYR A 45 9.66 -5.09 8.08
C TYR A 45 9.02 -5.33 9.45
N ALA A 46 8.56 -4.26 10.09
CA ALA A 46 7.78 -4.37 11.32
C ALA A 46 6.40 -4.95 11.01
N SER A 47 5.92 -5.86 11.85
CA SER A 47 4.57 -6.39 11.73
C SER A 47 3.55 -5.29 12.08
N ALA A 48 2.53 -5.15 11.24
CA ALA A 48 1.39 -4.29 11.52
C ALA A 48 0.49 -4.87 12.63
N ASP A 49 0.52 -6.18 12.83
CA ASP A 49 -0.42 -6.92 13.66
C ASP A 49 0.11 -7.27 15.05
N HIS A 50 1.44 -7.36 15.18
CA HIS A 50 2.09 -7.80 16.40
C HIS A 50 3.14 -6.80 16.87
N LYS A 51 2.98 -6.30 18.09
CA LYS A 51 3.98 -5.45 18.73
C LYS A 51 5.31 -6.20 18.82
N ASN A 52 6.38 -5.59 18.32
CA ASN A 52 7.72 -6.19 18.21
C ASN A 52 7.77 -7.47 17.34
N GLY A 53 6.72 -7.74 16.56
CA GLY A 53 6.74 -8.77 15.54
C GLY A 53 7.33 -8.23 14.24
N HIS A 54 7.74 -9.16 13.37
CA HIS A 54 8.35 -8.84 12.09
C HIS A 54 7.68 -9.64 10.97
N VAL A 55 7.78 -9.14 9.75
CA VAL A 55 7.34 -9.87 8.54
C VAL A 55 8.47 -9.85 7.52
N THR A 56 8.63 -10.92 6.75
CA THR A 56 9.66 -10.98 5.70
C THR A 56 9.11 -10.48 4.38
N VAL A 57 9.98 -9.92 3.54
CA VAL A 57 9.64 -9.56 2.15
C VAL A 57 9.11 -10.77 1.37
N ARG A 58 9.63 -11.97 1.65
CA ARG A 58 9.19 -13.25 1.06
C ARG A 58 7.74 -13.55 1.40
N SER A 59 7.34 -13.38 2.67
CA SER A 59 5.95 -13.60 3.11
C SER A 59 4.98 -12.59 2.48
N LEU A 60 5.38 -11.33 2.38
CA LEU A 60 4.56 -10.28 1.78
C LEU A 60 4.43 -10.43 0.25
N ALA A 61 5.48 -10.89 -0.42
CA ALA A 61 5.45 -11.13 -1.87
C ALA A 61 4.49 -12.25 -2.28
N ALA A 62 4.13 -13.15 -1.35
CA ALA A 62 3.10 -14.16 -1.57
C ALA A 62 1.67 -13.64 -1.34
N ALA A 63 1.52 -12.45 -0.77
CA ALA A 63 0.21 -11.87 -0.45
C ALA A 63 -0.38 -11.16 -1.68
N PRO A 64 -1.71 -11.22 -1.89
CA PRO A 64 -2.35 -10.60 -3.04
C PRO A 64 -2.41 -9.07 -2.93
N SER A 65 -2.34 -8.38 -4.05
CA SER A 65 -2.74 -6.96 -4.13
C SER A 65 -4.24 -6.85 -4.47
N PHE A 66 -4.89 -5.79 -3.99
CA PHE A 66 -6.31 -5.53 -4.22
C PHE A 66 -6.47 -4.23 -5.01
N LEU A 67 -7.19 -4.28 -6.11
CA LEU A 67 -7.50 -3.17 -7.00
C LEU A 67 -8.79 -3.53 -7.75
N ALA A 68 -9.45 -2.57 -8.39
CA ALA A 68 -10.67 -2.83 -9.14
C ALA A 68 -10.49 -4.01 -10.12
N ALA A 69 -11.35 -5.03 -10.01
CA ALA A 69 -11.26 -6.28 -10.78
C ALA A 69 -11.46 -6.04 -12.29
N ASN A 70 -12.19 -4.98 -12.63
CA ASN A 70 -12.43 -4.51 -14.00
C ASN A 70 -11.57 -3.29 -14.37
N LEU A 71 -10.44 -3.06 -13.67
CA LEU A 71 -9.51 -1.98 -14.01
C LEU A 71 -8.99 -2.10 -15.45
N ALA A 72 -8.69 -3.32 -15.91
CA ALA A 72 -8.19 -3.55 -17.26
C ALA A 72 -9.20 -3.09 -18.33
N ASP A 73 -10.50 -3.36 -18.12
CA ASP A 73 -11.56 -2.95 -19.02
C ASP A 73 -11.69 -1.41 -19.06
N PHE A 74 -11.54 -0.77 -17.90
CA PHE A 74 -11.52 0.70 -17.80
C PHE A 74 -10.33 1.30 -18.54
N MET A 75 -9.12 0.76 -18.32
CA MET A 75 -7.91 1.21 -19.02
C MET A 75 -7.98 0.99 -20.54
N ALA A 76 -8.71 -0.03 -20.97
CA ALA A 76 -8.99 -0.30 -22.38
C ALA A 76 -10.10 0.59 -22.98
N GLY A 77 -10.73 1.46 -22.17
CA GLY A 77 -11.85 2.32 -22.59
C GLY A 77 -13.12 1.54 -22.90
N GLN A 78 -13.28 0.32 -22.36
CA GLN A 78 -14.44 -0.54 -22.57
C GLN A 78 -15.58 -0.25 -21.59
N ILE A 79 -15.25 0.35 -20.45
CA ILE A 79 -16.19 0.80 -19.43
C ILE A 79 -15.84 2.21 -18.98
N ASP A 80 -16.86 2.94 -18.53
CA ASP A 80 -16.70 4.26 -17.92
C ASP A 80 -16.34 4.15 -16.43
N ALA A 81 -15.91 5.25 -15.82
CA ALA A 81 -15.45 5.27 -14.43
C ALA A 81 -16.55 4.94 -13.40
N ASP A 82 -17.82 5.17 -13.74
CA ASP A 82 -18.98 4.83 -12.91
C ASP A 82 -19.27 3.33 -12.86
N ALA A 83 -18.79 2.57 -13.86
CA ALA A 83 -18.87 1.12 -13.92
C ALA A 83 -17.67 0.41 -13.26
N LEU A 84 -16.64 1.16 -12.84
CA LEU A 84 -15.48 0.59 -12.14
C LEU A 84 -15.90 0.01 -10.78
N GLU A 85 -15.29 -1.12 -10.37
CA GLU A 85 -15.56 -1.72 -9.06
C GLU A 85 -15.41 -0.67 -7.94
N PRO A 86 -16.42 -0.48 -7.09
CA PRO A 86 -16.38 0.55 -6.07
C PRO A 86 -15.37 0.21 -4.98
N ASN A 87 -14.76 1.25 -4.38
CA ASN A 87 -13.73 1.11 -3.34
C ASN A 87 -14.15 0.21 -2.16
N ASN A 88 -15.43 0.21 -1.79
CA ASN A 88 -15.95 -0.67 -0.74
C ASN A 88 -15.86 -2.15 -1.12
N ALA A 89 -16.12 -2.52 -2.38
CA ALA A 89 -16.01 -3.91 -2.84
C ALA A 89 -14.54 -4.36 -2.91
N ILE A 90 -13.63 -3.48 -3.35
CA ILE A 90 -12.19 -3.72 -3.29
C ILE A 90 -11.75 -3.99 -1.84
N TYR A 91 -12.20 -3.14 -0.91
CA TYR A 91 -11.90 -3.28 0.52
C TYR A 91 -12.52 -4.53 1.14
N ASP A 92 -13.72 -4.94 0.71
CA ASP A 92 -14.35 -6.18 1.16
C ASP A 92 -13.50 -7.40 0.82
N ARG A 93 -12.93 -7.46 -0.39
CA ARG A 93 -12.03 -8.55 -0.79
C ARG A 93 -10.77 -8.59 0.09
N TYR A 94 -10.21 -7.43 0.42
CA TYR A 94 -9.11 -7.31 1.37
C TYR A 94 -9.49 -7.83 2.77
N VAL A 95 -10.60 -7.38 3.35
CA VAL A 95 -11.03 -7.84 4.68
C VAL A 95 -11.27 -9.35 4.68
N GLN A 96 -11.88 -9.89 3.62
CA GLN A 96 -12.17 -11.31 3.50
C GLN A 96 -10.91 -12.18 3.37
N SER A 97 -9.84 -11.67 2.76
CA SER A 97 -8.57 -12.39 2.63
C SER A 97 -7.82 -12.53 3.96
N LEU A 98 -8.12 -11.67 4.95
CA LEU A 98 -7.44 -11.69 6.24
C LEU A 98 -7.88 -12.86 7.13
N PRO A 99 -6.99 -13.33 8.03
CA PRO A 99 -7.35 -14.17 9.17
C PRO A 99 -8.50 -13.56 9.97
N ALA A 100 -9.42 -14.39 10.46
CA ALA A 100 -10.62 -13.94 11.17
C ALA A 100 -10.31 -12.99 12.35
N ALA A 101 -9.21 -13.22 13.06
CA ALA A 101 -8.77 -12.39 14.18
C ALA A 101 -8.42 -10.94 13.78
N LEU A 102 -8.04 -10.69 12.53
CA LEU A 102 -7.64 -9.37 12.04
C LEU A 102 -8.79 -8.58 11.40
N ARG A 103 -9.88 -9.25 11.02
CA ARG A 103 -10.98 -8.63 10.25
C ARG A 103 -11.65 -7.47 10.98
N ALA A 104 -11.92 -7.62 12.28
CA ALA A 104 -12.54 -6.56 13.08
C ALA A 104 -11.66 -5.29 13.15
N ARG A 105 -10.33 -5.47 13.23
CA ARG A 105 -9.38 -4.35 13.19
C ARG A 105 -9.34 -3.74 11.80
N ALA A 106 -9.31 -4.56 10.74
CA ALA A 106 -9.33 -4.04 9.36
C ALA A 106 -10.60 -3.21 9.11
N GLU A 107 -11.76 -3.69 9.53
CA GLU A 107 -13.03 -2.95 9.43
C GLU A 107 -13.00 -1.56 10.09
N SER A 108 -12.22 -1.39 11.17
CA SER A 108 -12.09 -0.07 11.80
C SER A 108 -11.44 0.99 10.89
N PHE A 109 -10.70 0.58 9.86
CA PHE A 109 -10.08 1.46 8.87
C PHE A 109 -10.94 1.68 7.61
N ARG A 110 -12.12 1.06 7.49
CA ARG A 110 -12.95 1.16 6.28
C ARG A 110 -13.29 2.59 5.90
N ILE A 111 -13.75 3.38 6.86
CA ILE A 111 -14.14 4.78 6.63
C ILE A 111 -12.94 5.62 6.16
N PRO A 112 -11.78 5.63 6.87
CA PRO A 112 -10.64 6.43 6.43
C PRO A 112 -10.00 5.96 5.11
N VAL A 113 -10.13 4.68 4.73
CA VAL A 113 -9.49 4.10 3.54
C VAL A 113 -10.43 4.05 2.32
N ALA A 114 -11.59 3.41 2.45
CA ALA A 114 -12.53 3.19 1.35
C ALA A 114 -13.68 4.20 1.31
N GLY A 115 -13.97 4.86 2.43
CA GLY A 115 -15.07 5.82 2.56
C GLY A 115 -14.74 7.23 2.07
N LYS A 116 -13.46 7.58 1.90
CA LYS A 116 -13.03 8.86 1.34
C LYS A 116 -13.10 8.81 -0.19
N VAL A 117 -14.27 9.07 -0.76
CA VAL A 117 -14.32 9.46 -2.18
C VAL A 117 -13.97 10.95 -2.21
N ALA A 118 -12.88 11.31 -2.92
CA ALA A 118 -12.63 12.70 -3.24
C ALA A 118 -13.86 13.21 -4.01
N HIS A 119 -14.64 14.08 -3.40
CA HIS A 119 -15.69 14.82 -4.06
C HIS A 119 -15.16 16.24 -4.18
N HIS A 120 -14.95 16.72 -5.40
CA HIS A 120 -14.83 18.15 -5.63
C HIS A 120 -16.13 18.81 -5.13
N ARG A 121 -16.10 19.35 -3.91
CA ARG A 121 -17.21 20.16 -3.40
C ARG A 121 -17.34 21.35 -4.32
N ALA A 122 -18.49 21.44 -5.00
CA ALA A 122 -18.89 22.67 -5.66
C ALA A 122 -18.85 23.81 -4.63
N LYS A 123 -17.95 24.79 -4.83
CA LYS A 123 -18.05 26.06 -4.12
C LYS A 123 -19.34 26.73 -4.58
N HIS A 124 -20.24 26.98 -3.63
CA HIS A 124 -21.46 27.81 -3.73
C HIS A 124 -22.15 27.90 -5.10
N GLY A 125 -23.18 27.06 -5.32
CA GLY A 125 -24.16 27.26 -6.40
C GLY A 125 -23.81 26.68 -7.77
N ALA A 126 -22.63 26.06 -7.92
CA ALA A 126 -22.29 25.30 -9.13
C ALA A 126 -22.78 23.84 -9.04
N ALA A 127 -22.99 23.22 -10.21
CA ALA A 127 -23.29 21.79 -10.31
C ALA A 127 -22.18 20.96 -9.65
N VAL A 128 -22.56 19.86 -8.99
CA VAL A 128 -21.60 18.89 -8.47
C VAL A 128 -20.85 18.30 -9.67
N VAL A 129 -19.58 18.66 -9.82
CA VAL A 129 -18.67 17.98 -10.74
C VAL A 129 -18.13 16.80 -9.98
N HIS A 130 -18.61 15.60 -10.33
CA HIS A 130 -18.03 14.37 -9.81
C HIS A 130 -16.55 14.31 -10.20
N ASP A 131 -15.71 13.95 -9.25
CA ASP A 131 -14.30 13.61 -9.51
C ASP A 131 -14.31 12.48 -10.55
N PRO A 132 -13.67 12.62 -11.72
CA PRO A 132 -13.89 11.71 -12.83
C PRO A 132 -13.42 10.28 -12.53
N LEU A 133 -12.57 10.09 -11.52
CA LEU A 133 -12.15 8.79 -11.01
C LEU A 133 -11.58 8.94 -9.59
N HIS A 134 -12.01 8.07 -8.66
CA HIS A 134 -11.31 7.85 -7.39
C HIS A 134 -11.27 6.35 -7.10
N THR A 135 -10.18 5.69 -7.48
CA THR A 135 -10.04 4.23 -7.36
C THR A 135 -9.01 3.87 -6.29
N LEU A 136 -9.39 2.96 -5.39
CA LEU A 136 -8.57 2.41 -4.32
C LEU A 136 -7.73 1.23 -4.82
N PHE A 137 -6.52 1.11 -4.30
CA PHE A 137 -5.75 -0.12 -4.33
C PHE A 137 -5.11 -0.39 -2.96
N LEU A 138 -4.85 -1.65 -2.64
CA LEU A 138 -4.11 -2.09 -1.47
C LEU A 138 -2.99 -3.00 -1.92
N VAL A 139 -1.79 -2.78 -1.40
CA VAL A 139 -0.60 -3.55 -1.75
C VAL A 139 0.13 -4.02 -0.48
N PRO A 140 0.70 -5.22 -0.47
CA PRO A 140 1.56 -5.65 0.63
C PRO A 140 2.77 -4.70 0.76
N GLY A 141 3.14 -4.34 1.98
CA GLY A 141 4.25 -3.42 2.20
C GLY A 141 4.34 -2.90 3.63
N ALA A 142 5.20 -1.93 3.82
CA ALA A 142 5.42 -1.28 5.11
C ALA A 142 5.70 0.22 4.95
N GLY A 143 5.55 0.96 6.03
CA GLY A 143 5.84 2.39 6.08
C GLY A 143 6.54 2.76 7.39
N PRO A 144 6.79 4.06 7.62
CA PRO A 144 7.30 4.55 8.90
C PRO A 144 6.37 4.19 10.06
N ASN A 145 5.07 4.09 9.81
CA ASN A 145 4.09 3.60 10.76
C ASN A 145 3.61 2.19 10.36
N PRO A 146 2.99 1.45 11.30
CA PRO A 146 2.32 0.20 10.97
C PRO A 146 1.37 0.38 9.77
N GLY A 147 1.38 -0.57 8.84
CA GLY A 147 0.37 -0.65 7.79
C GLY A 147 -1.00 -1.05 8.34
N LEU A 148 -1.96 -1.20 7.43
CA LEU A 148 -3.22 -1.89 7.71
C LEU A 148 -2.95 -3.36 8.10
N PRO A 149 -3.90 -4.04 8.78
CA PRO A 149 -3.75 -5.43 9.14
C PRO A 149 -3.32 -6.33 7.98
N GLY A 150 -2.41 -7.26 8.23
CA GLY A 150 -1.74 -8.06 7.21
C GLY A 150 -0.58 -7.35 6.50
N ASN A 151 -0.08 -6.23 7.04
CA ASN A 151 0.98 -5.42 6.44
C ASN A 151 0.63 -4.91 5.03
N TYR A 152 -0.49 -4.18 4.95
CA TYR A 152 -0.92 -3.54 3.71
C TYR A 152 -0.76 -2.02 3.78
N LEU A 153 -0.29 -1.44 2.68
CA LEU A 153 -0.42 -0.03 2.38
C LEU A 153 -1.71 0.17 1.57
N HIS A 154 -2.34 1.33 1.70
CA HIS A 154 -3.47 1.68 0.86
C HIS A 154 -3.10 2.85 -0.03
N GLY A 155 -3.52 2.81 -1.29
CA GLY A 155 -3.31 3.89 -2.22
C GLY A 155 -4.53 4.20 -3.06
N SER A 156 -4.52 5.36 -3.70
CA SER A 156 -5.61 5.79 -4.55
C SER A 156 -5.11 6.60 -5.75
N VAL A 157 -5.83 6.47 -6.86
CA VAL A 157 -5.69 7.36 -8.01
C VAL A 157 -6.91 8.26 -8.06
N PHE A 158 -6.67 9.57 -8.06
CA PHE A 158 -7.72 10.59 -8.09
C PHE A 158 -7.23 11.88 -8.73
N HIS A 159 -8.16 12.75 -9.09
CA HIS A 159 -7.83 14.06 -9.63
C HIS A 159 -7.83 15.12 -8.52
N VAL A 160 -6.84 16.02 -8.56
CA VAL A 160 -6.62 17.09 -7.60
C VAL A 160 -6.68 18.41 -8.33
N GLY A 161 -7.66 19.24 -8.02
CA GLY A 161 -7.78 20.58 -8.61
C GLY A 161 -9.23 21.01 -8.78
N PRO A 162 -9.47 22.24 -9.25
CA PRO A 162 -10.83 22.77 -9.42
C PRO A 162 -11.54 22.23 -10.66
N SER A 163 -10.81 21.67 -11.63
CA SER A 163 -11.32 21.11 -12.89
C SER A 163 -10.25 20.26 -13.56
N LEU A 164 -10.64 19.37 -14.48
CA LEU A 164 -9.73 18.52 -15.25
C LEU A 164 -8.62 19.29 -16.00
N GLU A 165 -8.90 20.52 -16.42
CA GLU A 165 -7.97 21.34 -17.21
C GLU A 165 -6.95 22.10 -16.34
N ALA A 166 -7.27 22.30 -15.06
CA ALA A 166 -6.50 23.12 -14.13
C ALA A 166 -6.03 22.35 -12.89
N GLY A 167 -6.14 21.01 -12.92
CA GLY A 167 -5.70 20.11 -11.87
C GLY A 167 -4.63 19.13 -12.35
N ALA A 168 -4.34 18.16 -11.50
CA ALA A 168 -3.41 17.07 -11.76
C ALA A 168 -4.01 15.74 -11.31
N TRP A 169 -3.62 14.67 -11.97
CA TRP A 169 -3.84 13.31 -11.47
C TRP A 169 -2.79 12.96 -10.44
N ALA A 170 -3.24 12.39 -9.33
CA ALA A 170 -2.40 12.00 -8.22
C ALA A 170 -2.46 10.49 -8.00
N VAL A 171 -1.31 9.91 -7.67
CA VAL A 171 -1.20 8.59 -7.05
C VAL A 171 -0.69 8.80 -5.63
N HIS A 172 -1.49 8.37 -4.66
CA HIS A 172 -1.21 8.62 -3.25
C HIS A 172 -1.19 7.30 -2.51
N VAL A 173 -0.10 6.97 -1.83
CA VAL A 173 0.10 5.71 -1.08
C VAL A 173 0.36 6.03 0.38
N HIS A 174 -0.31 5.33 1.29
CA HIS A 174 -0.34 5.60 2.71
C HIS A 174 -0.13 4.32 3.54
N ASP A 175 0.55 4.48 4.67
CA ASP A 175 0.41 3.55 5.80
C ASP A 175 -0.86 3.89 6.63
N SER A 176 -1.01 3.33 7.83
CA SER A 176 -2.24 3.51 8.62
C SER A 176 -2.34 4.82 9.41
N ASP A 177 -1.25 5.59 9.54
CA ASP A 177 -1.14 6.72 10.48
C ASP A 177 -0.39 7.92 9.84
N ASP A 178 -0.88 8.33 8.66
CA ASP A 178 -0.43 9.50 7.87
C ASP A 178 0.97 9.43 7.22
N GLY A 179 1.69 8.31 7.30
CA GLY A 179 2.88 8.12 6.50
C GLY A 179 2.50 7.98 5.03
N ALA A 180 2.87 8.98 4.20
CA ALA A 180 2.38 9.09 2.83
C ALA A 180 3.47 9.35 1.79
N ALA A 181 3.22 8.87 0.58
CA ALA A 181 3.98 9.15 -0.63
C ALA A 181 3.04 9.60 -1.75
N LEU A 182 3.39 10.68 -2.45
CA LEU A 182 2.59 11.33 -3.48
C LEU A 182 3.34 11.43 -4.80
N PHE A 183 2.69 11.03 -5.88
CA PHE A 183 3.08 11.30 -7.26
C PHE A 183 1.98 12.10 -7.95
N GLU A 184 2.35 13.09 -8.76
CA GLU A 184 1.40 13.95 -9.49
C GLU A 184 1.82 14.07 -10.97
N THR A 185 0.85 14.04 -11.86
CA THR A 185 1.04 14.15 -13.31
C THR A 185 -0.18 14.82 -13.95
N PRO A 186 -0.05 15.56 -15.07
CA PRO A 186 -1.20 16.13 -15.76
C PRO A 186 -2.10 15.10 -16.45
N ALA A 187 -1.66 13.86 -16.66
CA ALA A 187 -2.39 12.87 -17.46
C ALA A 187 -2.84 11.65 -16.66
N LEU A 188 -4.11 11.25 -16.83
CA LEU A 188 -4.67 10.06 -16.18
C LEU A 188 -3.90 8.79 -16.56
N ALA A 189 -3.54 8.66 -17.84
CA ALA A 189 -2.82 7.49 -18.35
C ALA A 189 -1.48 7.29 -17.61
N ASP A 190 -0.74 8.37 -17.37
CA ASP A 190 0.53 8.32 -16.63
C ASP A 190 0.30 7.95 -15.16
N ALA A 191 -0.75 8.48 -14.52
CA ALA A 191 -1.09 8.13 -13.14
C ALA A 191 -1.48 6.65 -13.01
N LEU A 192 -2.25 6.12 -13.96
CA LEU A 192 -2.61 4.69 -14.00
C LEU A 192 -1.41 3.79 -14.28
N ALA A 193 -0.50 4.20 -15.15
CA ALA A 193 0.77 3.50 -15.39
C ALA A 193 1.63 3.49 -14.11
N THR A 194 1.79 4.63 -13.44
CA THR A 194 2.51 4.69 -12.16
C THR A 194 1.84 3.85 -11.07
N MET A 195 0.51 3.81 -11.00
CA MET A 195 -0.20 2.90 -10.09
C MET A 195 0.14 1.43 -10.40
N GLN A 196 0.19 1.04 -11.68
CA GLN A 196 0.60 -0.32 -12.07
C GLN A 196 2.06 -0.61 -11.67
N ASP A 197 2.97 0.35 -11.83
CA ASP A 197 4.37 0.22 -11.38
C ASP A 197 4.47 0.04 -9.87
N VAL A 198 3.68 0.78 -9.09
CA VAL A 198 3.59 0.61 -7.63
C VAL A 198 3.12 -0.80 -7.28
N ILE A 199 2.04 -1.28 -7.92
CA ILE A 199 1.50 -2.62 -7.69
C ILE A 199 2.52 -3.70 -8.05
N ALA A 200 3.23 -3.55 -9.18
CA ALA A 200 4.24 -4.49 -9.64
C ALA A 200 5.51 -4.50 -8.78
N SER A 201 5.79 -3.39 -8.09
CA SER A 201 6.93 -3.25 -7.19
C SER A 201 6.68 -3.79 -5.78
N ALA A 202 5.42 -4.12 -5.45
CA ALA A 202 5.07 -4.65 -4.14
C ALA A 202 5.69 -6.06 -3.92
N PRO A 203 6.19 -6.36 -2.71
CA PRO A 203 6.18 -5.52 -1.52
C PRO A 203 7.36 -4.55 -1.46
N PHE A 204 7.13 -3.38 -0.85
CA PHE A 204 8.14 -2.36 -0.62
C PHE A 204 7.90 -1.65 0.71
N HIS A 205 8.93 -0.98 1.21
CA HIS A 205 8.81 0.08 2.20
C HIS A 205 8.48 1.41 1.51
N LEU A 206 7.61 2.23 2.11
CA LEU A 206 7.08 3.46 1.50
C LEU A 206 8.17 4.43 1.01
N GLU A 207 9.35 4.43 1.61
CA GLU A 207 10.48 5.26 1.17
C GLU A 207 11.08 4.85 -0.18
N GLU A 208 10.94 3.58 -0.56
CA GLU A 208 11.45 3.05 -1.81
C GLU A 208 10.71 3.61 -3.02
N LEU A 209 9.47 4.10 -2.83
CA LEU A 209 8.71 4.78 -3.88
C LEU A 209 9.38 6.06 -4.40
N GLY A 210 10.38 6.60 -3.69
CA GLY A 210 11.22 7.68 -4.21
C GLY A 210 11.90 7.30 -5.53
N ALA A 211 12.22 6.01 -5.74
CA ALA A 211 12.78 5.52 -7.00
C ALA A 211 11.78 5.60 -8.19
N LEU A 212 10.48 5.64 -7.90
CA LEU A 212 9.40 5.84 -8.86
C LEU A 212 8.97 7.32 -8.97
N GLY A 213 9.72 8.24 -8.34
CA GLY A 213 9.44 9.68 -8.41
C GLY A 213 8.41 10.19 -7.41
N PHE A 214 8.03 9.39 -6.41
CA PHE A 214 7.13 9.85 -5.35
C PHE A 214 7.85 10.79 -4.39
N ARG A 215 7.13 11.79 -3.90
CA ARG A 215 7.55 12.68 -2.82
C ARG A 215 6.91 12.24 -1.52
N ARG A 216 7.68 12.24 -0.42
CA ARG A 216 7.16 11.93 0.90
C ARG A 216 6.66 13.17 1.63
N ASN A 217 5.64 12.98 2.45
CA ASN A 217 5.21 13.95 3.47
C ASN A 217 5.93 13.70 4.79
#